data_AF-A0A7G8W7E4-F1
#
_entry.id   AF-A0A7G8W7E4-F1
#
_cell.length_a   1.000
_cell.length_b   1.000
_cell.length_c   1.000
_cell.angle_alpha   90.00
_cell.angle_beta   90.00
_cell.angle_gamma   90.00
#
_symmetry.space_group_name_H-M   'P 1'
#
loop_
_entity.id
_entity.type
_entity.pdbx_description
1 polymer ?
#
loop_
_entity_poly.entity_id
_entity_poly.type
_entity_poly.pdbx_seq_one_letter_code
_entity_poly.pdbx_strand_id
1 'polypeptide(L)'
;MKKIITLCLFVFALFLGTQSAVAQNSNLEVKKKTNTIVNAKAAKETKALRKIVGFEKVQMDDVYEVIREYTYHTYLIENPDLTQGKEPKKIATVNEELDNNMKSVLTEEQFKRFKNYHNN
;
A
#
# COMPACT_ATOMS: atom_id res chain seq x y z
N MET A 1 27.07 -48.31 -15.60
CA MET A 1 25.76 -47.66 -15.84
C MET A 1 25.06 -47.21 -14.54
N LYS A 2 25.77 -46.55 -13.59
CA LYS A 2 25.16 -46.07 -12.32
C LYS A 2 25.20 -44.54 -12.14
N LYS A 3 25.90 -43.81 -13.02
CA LYS A 3 26.13 -42.35 -12.92
C LYS A 3 25.12 -41.49 -13.70
N ILE A 4 24.30 -42.10 -14.56
CA ILE A 4 23.32 -41.40 -15.41
C ILE A 4 22.07 -41.00 -14.61
N ILE A 5 21.66 -41.83 -13.64
CA ILE A 5 20.45 -41.61 -12.83
C ILE A 5 20.58 -40.37 -11.94
N THR A 6 21.79 -40.11 -11.40
CA THR A 6 22.04 -38.94 -10.54
C THR A 6 21.98 -37.62 -11.31
N LEU A 7 22.40 -37.62 -12.59
CA LEU A 7 22.34 -36.43 -13.44
C LEU A 7 20.89 -36.05 -13.79
N CYS A 8 20.05 -37.05 -14.09
CA CYS A 8 18.62 -36.83 -14.36
C CYS A 8 17.88 -36.29 -13.13
N LEU A 9 18.17 -36.81 -11.93
CA LEU A 9 17.58 -36.31 -10.68
C LEU A 9 17.93 -34.83 -10.42
N PHE A 10 19.14 -34.39 -10.78
CA PHE A 10 19.57 -33.01 -10.61
C PHE A 10 18.85 -32.05 -11.59
N VAL A 11 18.59 -32.49 -12.82
CA VAL A 11 17.84 -31.71 -13.82
C VAL A 11 16.37 -31.57 -13.43
N PHE A 12 15.75 -32.62 -12.89
CA PHE A 12 14.38 -32.54 -12.36
C PHE A 12 14.27 -31.62 -11.14
N ALA A 13 15.27 -31.62 -10.24
CA ALA A 13 15.31 -30.71 -9.10
C ALA A 13 15.41 -29.23 -9.52
N LEU A 14 16.18 -28.92 -10.58
CA LEU A 14 16.26 -27.57 -11.13
C LEU A 14 14.93 -27.12 -11.77
N PHE A 15 14.20 -28.03 -12.44
CA PHE A 15 12.89 -27.73 -13.04
C PHE A 15 11.78 -27.45 -12.02
N LEU A 16 11.85 -28.05 -10.82
CA LEU A 16 10.90 -27.78 -9.73
C LEU A 16 11.21 -26.47 -8.99
N GLY A 17 12.48 -26.06 -8.94
CA GLY A 17 12.91 -24.81 -8.28
C GLY A 17 12.66 -23.53 -9.10
N THR A 18 12.53 -23.61 -10.43
CA THR A 18 12.29 -22.41 -11.26
C THR A 18 10.88 -21.84 -11.08
N GLN A 19 9.87 -22.67 -10.81
CA GLN A 19 8.49 -22.21 -10.64
C GLN A 19 8.31 -21.35 -9.37
N SER A 20 8.97 -21.71 -8.26
CA SER A 20 8.91 -20.92 -7.02
C SER A 20 9.60 -19.56 -7.16
N ALA A 21 10.73 -19.50 -7.87
CA ALA A 21 11.45 -18.25 -8.10
C ALA A 21 10.66 -17.27 -8.99
N VAL A 22 9.97 -17.76 -10.02
CA VAL A 22 9.15 -16.92 -10.92
C VAL A 22 7.93 -16.35 -10.20
N ALA A 23 7.23 -17.15 -9.38
CA ALA A 23 6.09 -16.69 -8.58
C ALA A 23 6.49 -15.68 -7.48
N GLN A 24 7.69 -15.82 -6.91
CA GLN A 24 8.23 -14.85 -5.95
C GLN A 24 8.62 -13.52 -6.62
N ASN A 25 9.22 -13.57 -7.81
CA ASN A 25 9.58 -12.37 -8.57
C ASN A 25 8.35 -11.56 -9.02
N SER A 26 7.30 -12.22 -9.53
CA SER A 26 6.08 -11.52 -9.93
C SER A 26 5.37 -10.84 -8.75
N ASN A 27 5.34 -11.49 -7.58
CA ASN A 27 4.78 -10.90 -6.35
C ASN A 27 5.60 -9.68 -5.89
N LEU A 28 6.94 -9.75 -5.98
CA LEU A 28 7.81 -8.62 -5.67
C LEU A 28 7.58 -7.43 -6.62
N GLU A 29 7.44 -7.67 -7.91
CA GLU A 29 7.16 -6.63 -8.91
C GLU A 29 5.81 -5.95 -8.66
N VAL A 30 4.77 -6.73 -8.39
CA VAL A 30 3.45 -6.22 -8.02
C VAL A 30 3.54 -5.34 -6.78
N LYS A 31 4.21 -5.80 -5.71
CA LYS A 31 4.42 -5.00 -4.49
C LYS A 31 5.15 -3.69 -4.77
N LYS A 32 6.21 -3.73 -5.59
CA LYS A 32 6.96 -2.52 -5.98
C LYS A 32 6.07 -1.54 -6.73
N LYS A 33 5.28 -2.03 -7.70
CA LYS A 33 4.35 -1.19 -8.48
C LYS A 33 3.28 -0.56 -7.59
N THR A 34 2.67 -1.35 -6.71
CA THR A 34 1.70 -0.86 -5.72
C THR A 34 2.30 0.23 -4.85
N ASN A 35 3.48 0.00 -4.26
CA ASN A 35 4.15 0.99 -3.43
C ASN A 35 4.46 2.28 -4.19
N THR A 36 4.92 2.20 -5.44
CA THR A 36 5.17 3.39 -6.27
C THR A 36 3.90 4.20 -6.50
N ILE A 37 2.79 3.55 -6.86
CA ILE A 37 1.50 4.20 -7.09
C ILE A 37 0.99 4.87 -5.81
N VAL A 38 0.98 4.12 -4.71
CA VAL A 38 0.53 4.58 -3.40
C VAL A 38 1.36 5.78 -2.93
N ASN A 39 2.68 5.68 -2.98
CA ASN A 39 3.57 6.76 -2.54
C ASN A 39 3.41 8.02 -3.39
N ALA A 40 3.23 7.88 -4.71
CA ALA A 40 3.04 9.00 -5.62
C ALA A 40 1.70 9.72 -5.37
N LYS A 41 0.61 8.95 -5.21
CA LYS A 41 -0.72 9.48 -4.90
C LYS A 41 -0.74 10.14 -3.53
N ALA A 42 -0.21 9.48 -2.50
CA ALA A 42 -0.11 10.03 -1.16
C ALA A 42 0.70 11.33 -1.13
N ALA A 43 1.86 11.38 -1.79
CA ALA A 43 2.68 12.60 -1.82
C ALA A 43 1.97 13.77 -2.52
N LYS A 44 1.17 13.49 -3.56
CA LYS A 44 0.35 14.50 -4.24
C LYS A 44 -0.77 15.01 -3.33
N GLU A 45 -1.49 14.10 -2.67
CA GLU A 45 -2.60 14.42 -1.78
C GLU A 45 -2.13 15.18 -0.53
N THR A 46 -1.05 14.76 0.12
CA THR A 46 -0.46 15.50 1.25
C THR A 46 -0.09 16.92 0.86
N LYS A 47 0.51 17.12 -0.31
CA LYS A 47 0.86 18.48 -0.80
C LYS A 47 -0.39 19.32 -1.07
N ALA A 48 -1.47 18.72 -1.59
CA ALA A 48 -2.73 19.41 -1.81
C ALA A 48 -3.39 19.78 -0.48
N LEU A 49 -3.49 18.81 0.44
CA LEU A 49 -4.03 19.01 1.79
C LEU A 49 -3.28 20.07 2.56
N ARG A 50 -1.96 20.16 2.42
CA ARG A 50 -1.17 21.21 3.06
C ARG A 50 -1.65 22.61 2.68
N LYS A 51 -2.03 22.83 1.42
CA LYS A 51 -2.53 24.14 0.94
C LYS A 51 -3.93 24.46 1.46
N ILE A 52 -4.75 23.44 1.72
CA ILE A 52 -6.14 23.57 2.12
C ILE A 52 -6.28 23.66 3.64
N VAL A 53 -5.65 22.71 4.33
CA VAL A 53 -5.69 22.53 5.78
C VAL A 53 -4.69 23.46 6.48
N GLY A 54 -3.55 23.75 5.84
CA GLY A 54 -2.55 24.68 6.38
C GLY A 54 -1.69 24.10 7.51
N PHE A 55 -1.46 22.78 7.53
CA PHE A 55 -0.59 22.16 8.53
C PHE A 55 0.90 22.47 8.31
N GLU A 56 1.66 22.39 9.39
CA GLU A 56 3.07 22.76 9.42
C GLU A 56 3.99 21.71 8.80
N LYS A 57 5.23 22.11 8.50
CA LYS A 57 6.23 21.18 7.97
C LYS A 57 6.52 20.02 8.94
N VAL A 58 6.41 20.24 10.24
CA VAL A 58 6.65 19.21 11.26
C VAL A 58 5.57 18.12 11.27
N GLN A 59 4.34 18.46 10.86
CA GLN A 59 3.22 17.52 10.74
C GLN A 59 3.23 16.79 9.39
N MET A 60 4.12 17.17 8.46
CA MET A 60 4.01 16.74 7.06
C MET A 60 4.28 15.25 6.87
N ASP A 61 5.23 14.68 7.64
CA ASP A 61 5.57 13.27 7.54
C ASP A 61 4.46 12.40 8.16
N ASP A 62 3.88 12.84 9.29
CA ASP A 62 2.76 12.15 9.93
C ASP A 62 1.50 12.20 9.06
N VAL A 63 1.15 13.36 8.51
CA VAL A 63 0.02 13.49 7.57
C VAL A 63 0.27 12.65 6.32
N TYR A 64 1.50 12.61 5.81
CA TYR A 64 1.84 11.76 4.68
C TYR A 64 1.61 10.29 4.99
N GLU A 65 2.03 9.81 6.16
CA GLU A 65 1.85 8.42 6.55
C GLU A 65 0.37 8.04 6.63
N VAL A 66 -0.45 8.88 7.26
CA VAL A 66 -1.90 8.63 7.36
C VAL A 66 -2.55 8.58 5.97
N ILE A 67 -2.21 9.51 5.07
CA ILE A 67 -2.72 9.50 3.69
C ILE A 67 -2.19 8.30 2.91
N ARG A 68 -0.94 7.87 3.14
CA ARG A 68 -0.34 6.70 2.50
C ARG A 68 -1.09 5.42 2.87
N GLU A 69 -1.37 5.23 4.15
CA GLU A 69 -2.14 4.08 4.64
C GLU A 69 -3.57 4.06 4.07
N TYR A 70 -4.25 5.21 4.09
CA TYR A 70 -5.56 5.35 3.47
C TYR A 70 -5.53 5.02 1.97
N THR A 71 -4.55 5.56 1.25
CA THR A 71 -4.34 5.32 -0.18
C THR A 71 -4.05 3.86 -0.47
N TYR A 72 -3.25 3.21 0.36
CA TYR A 72 -2.95 1.79 0.23
C TYR A 72 -4.21 0.93 0.39
N HIS A 73 -5.00 1.17 1.45
CA HIS A 73 -6.19 0.40 1.71
C HIS A 73 -7.29 0.61 0.67
N THR A 74 -7.51 1.85 0.23
CA THR A 74 -8.43 2.14 -0.88
C THR A 74 -7.97 1.50 -2.19
N TYR A 75 -6.68 1.52 -2.48
CA TYR A 75 -6.13 0.84 -3.65
C TYR A 75 -6.37 -0.68 -3.61
N LEU A 76 -6.21 -1.33 -2.44
CA LEU A 76 -6.52 -2.76 -2.30
C LEU A 76 -8.01 -3.09 -2.40
N ILE A 77 -8.89 -2.19 -1.95
CA ILE A 77 -10.34 -2.33 -2.13
C ILE A 77 -10.70 -2.28 -3.61
N GLU A 78 -10.09 -1.36 -4.36
CA GLU A 78 -10.28 -1.22 -5.82
C GLU A 78 -9.63 -2.36 -6.61
N ASN A 79 -8.63 -3.03 -6.04
CA ASN A 79 -7.84 -4.09 -6.68
C ASN A 79 -7.77 -5.35 -5.80
N PRO A 80 -8.91 -6.04 -5.58
CA PRO A 80 -9.00 -7.18 -4.66
C PRO A 80 -8.07 -8.34 -5.05
N ASP A 81 -7.72 -8.50 -6.33
CA ASP A 81 -6.77 -9.54 -6.78
C ASP A 81 -5.37 -9.40 -6.14
N LEU A 82 -5.03 -8.20 -5.66
CA LEU A 82 -3.74 -7.90 -5.03
C LEU A 82 -3.67 -8.29 -3.55
N THR A 83 -4.78 -8.70 -2.94
CA THR A 83 -4.85 -9.01 -1.50
C THR A 83 -4.34 -10.41 -1.14
N GLN A 84 -3.90 -11.20 -2.14
CA GLN A 84 -3.34 -12.54 -1.95
C GLN A 84 -4.30 -13.48 -1.20
N GLY A 85 -5.60 -13.40 -1.52
CA GLY A 85 -6.64 -14.23 -0.93
C GLY A 85 -7.14 -13.75 0.44
N LYS A 86 -6.74 -12.56 0.90
CA LYS A 86 -7.33 -11.90 2.07
C LYS A 86 -8.43 -10.95 1.64
N GLU A 87 -9.52 -10.90 2.39
CA GLU A 87 -10.54 -9.88 2.13
C GLU A 87 -9.95 -8.47 2.40
N PRO A 88 -10.11 -7.51 1.49
CA PRO A 88 -9.72 -6.13 1.76
C PRO A 88 -10.54 -5.55 2.93
N LYS A 89 -9.98 -4.55 3.62
CA LYS A 89 -10.72 -3.85 4.69
C LYS A 89 -12.02 -3.26 4.11
N LYS A 90 -13.06 -3.14 4.94
CA LYS A 90 -14.27 -2.41 4.55
C LYS A 90 -13.95 -0.92 4.41
N ILE A 91 -14.49 -0.27 3.39
CA ILE A 91 -14.26 1.17 3.15
C ILE A 91 -14.67 2.04 4.35
N ALA A 92 -15.73 1.67 5.06
CA ALA A 92 -16.17 2.36 6.27
C ALA A 92 -15.08 2.36 7.37
N THR A 93 -14.43 1.22 7.58
CA THR A 93 -13.31 1.08 8.54
C THR A 93 -12.12 1.92 8.09
N VAL A 94 -11.79 1.92 6.80
CA VAL A 94 -10.68 2.71 6.25
C VAL A 94 -10.93 4.22 6.41
N ASN A 95 -12.17 4.68 6.20
CA ASN A 95 -12.55 6.08 6.41
C ASN A 95 -12.52 6.47 7.90
N GLU A 96 -12.95 5.57 8.79
CA GLU A 96 -12.88 5.79 10.24
C GLU A 96 -11.43 5.88 10.73
N GLU A 97 -10.56 4.99 10.26
CA GLU A 97 -9.11 5.03 10.54
C GLU A 97 -8.48 6.34 10.04
N LEU A 98 -8.84 6.79 8.83
CA LEU A 98 -8.38 8.08 8.29
C LEU A 98 -8.78 9.24 9.20
N ASP A 99 -10.05 9.32 9.60
CA ASP A 99 -10.56 10.39 10.47
C ASP A 99 -9.86 10.37 11.84
N ASN A 100 -9.74 9.20 12.46
CA ASN A 100 -9.12 9.05 13.78
C ASN A 100 -7.62 9.44 13.75
N ASN A 101 -6.89 8.96 12.74
CA ASN A 101 -5.46 9.25 12.60
C ASN A 101 -5.22 10.71 12.19
N MET A 102 -6.09 11.30 11.36
CA MET A 102 -5.98 12.74 11.07
C MET A 102 -6.27 13.61 12.30
N LYS A 103 -7.22 13.20 13.14
CA LYS A 103 -7.53 13.92 14.38
C LYS A 103 -6.38 13.89 15.39
N SER A 104 -5.53 12.86 15.39
CA SER A 104 -4.37 12.77 16.29
C SER A 104 -3.17 13.60 15.79
N VAL A 105 -3.05 13.82 14.48
CA VAL A 105 -1.93 14.54 13.87
C VAL A 105 -2.23 16.03 13.65
N LEU A 106 -3.48 16.37 13.37
CA LEU A 106 -3.92 17.75 13.11
C LEU A 106 -4.45 18.43 14.37
N THR A 107 -4.35 19.75 14.42
CA THR A 107 -5.11 20.52 15.43
C THR A 107 -6.61 20.45 15.13
N GLU A 108 -7.45 20.77 16.11
CA GLU A 108 -8.90 20.71 15.92
C GLU A 108 -9.38 21.57 14.74
N GLU A 109 -8.84 22.77 14.59
CA GLU A 109 -9.18 23.68 13.49
C GLU A 109 -8.69 23.16 12.12
N GLN A 110 -7.51 22.54 12.08
CA GLN A 110 -7.01 21.88 10.89
C GLN A 110 -7.88 20.66 10.53
N PHE A 111 -8.27 19.87 11.52
CA PHE A 111 -9.13 18.71 11.32
C PHE A 111 -10.53 19.11 10.81
N LYS A 112 -11.11 20.20 11.31
CA LYS A 112 -12.37 20.76 10.77
C LYS A 112 -12.23 21.12 9.28
N ARG A 113 -11.14 21.79 8.89
CA ARG A 113 -10.87 22.10 7.47
C ARG A 113 -10.70 20.85 6.63
N PHE A 114 -10.01 19.83 7.16
CA PHE A 114 -9.87 18.53 6.52
C PHE A 114 -11.25 17.87 6.29
N LYS A 115 -12.11 17.79 7.32
CA LYS A 115 -13.46 17.22 7.19
C LYS A 115 -14.32 17.97 6.17
N ASN A 116 -14.24 19.30 6.13
CA ASN A 116 -14.96 20.11 5.14
C ASN A 116 -14.48 19.86 3.70
N TYR A 117 -13.20 19.52 3.52
CA TYR A 117 -12.65 19.18 2.22
C TYR A 117 -12.99 17.74 1.81
N HIS A 118 -12.96 16.80 2.76
CA HIS A 118 -13.16 15.38 2.48
C HIS A 118 -14.64 14.95 2.39
N ASN A 119 -15.55 15.68 3.04
CA ASN A 119 -16.99 15.41 3.00
C ASN A 119 -17.73 16.16 1.88
N ASN A 120 -17.06 17.02 1.11
CA ASN A 120 -17.59 17.67 -0.10
C ASN A 120 -17.20 16.87 -1.34
#